data_AF-A0A151ZJ87-F1
#
_entry.id   AF-A0A151ZJ87-F1
#
_cell.length_a   1.000
_cell.length_b   1.000
_cell.length_c   1.000
_cell.angle_alpha   90.00
_cell.angle_beta   90.00
_cell.angle_gamma   90.00
#
_symmetry.space_group_name_H-M   'P 1'
#
loop_
_entity.id
_entity.type
_entity.pdbx_description
1 polymer ?
#
loop_
_entity_poly.entity_id
_entity_poly.type
_entity_poly.pdbx_seq_one_letter_code
_entity_poly.pdbx_strand_id
1 'polypeptide(L)'
;MIGLAACWILVAGGIMGLWYDRRYVAIYSIVIGVVLYPFFWPLKYLGPLLAIFQQFWVAGILCFGLSILTFFSVPTTLGGIILGIAGVIYIFAAFRGEKGAYFEKKD
;
A
#
# COMPACT_ATOMS: atom_id res chain seq x y z
N MET A 1 -6.66 1.48 8.00
CA MET A 1 -6.96 2.86 7.56
C MET A 1 -5.73 3.59 6.98
N ILE A 2 -4.54 3.49 7.60
CA ILE A 2 -3.31 4.15 7.13
C ILE A 2 -2.89 3.70 5.71
N GLY A 3 -2.98 2.40 5.38
CA GLY A 3 -2.68 1.90 4.04
C GLY A 3 -3.60 2.46 2.93
N LEU A 4 -4.89 2.68 3.23
CA LEU A 4 -5.83 3.31 2.28
C LEU A 4 -5.50 4.79 2.05
N ALA A 5 -5.10 5.52 3.10
CA ALA A 5 -4.62 6.88 2.98
C ALA A 5 -3.34 6.95 2.14
N ALA A 6 -2.41 5.99 2.32
CA ALA A 6 -1.20 5.87 1.51
C ALA A 6 -1.53 5.64 0.02
N CYS A 7 -2.49 4.75 -0.28
CA CYS A 7 -2.95 4.48 -1.64
C CYS A 7 -3.56 5.74 -2.28
N TRP A 8 -4.41 6.47 -1.56
CA TRP A 8 -5.00 7.71 -2.03
C TRP A 8 -3.94 8.76 -2.37
N ILE A 9 -2.94 8.93 -1.48
CA ILE A 9 -1.87 9.90 -1.66
C ILE A 9 -0.95 9.50 -2.82
N LEU A 10 -0.72 8.21 -3.04
CA LEU A 10 0.02 7.73 -4.22
C LEU A 10 -0.72 7.97 -5.54
N VAL A 11 -2.05 7.79 -5.56
CA VAL A 11 -2.86 8.09 -6.75
C VAL A 11 -2.91 9.60 -6.99
N ALA A 12 -3.21 10.40 -5.98
CA ALA A 12 -3.27 11.86 -6.09
C ALA A 12 -1.90 12.47 -6.44
N GLY A 13 -0.84 12.06 -5.76
CA GLY A 13 0.53 12.47 -6.04
C GLY A 13 1.02 11.97 -7.41
N GLY A 14 0.61 10.77 -7.82
CA GLY A 14 0.88 10.25 -9.15
C GLY A 14 0.20 11.09 -10.25
N ILE A 15 -1.06 11.48 -10.09
CA ILE A 15 -1.76 12.37 -11.03
C ILE A 15 -1.06 13.73 -11.15
N MET A 16 -0.66 14.32 -10.02
CA MET A 16 0.13 15.57 -10.02
C MET A 16 1.50 15.38 -10.68
N GLY A 17 2.14 14.22 -10.49
CA GLY A 17 3.42 13.87 -11.08
C GLY A 17 3.41 13.70 -12.61
N LEU A 18 2.24 13.48 -13.23
CA LEU A 18 2.13 13.37 -14.70
C LEU A 18 2.52 14.67 -15.42
N TRP A 19 2.49 15.80 -14.72
CA TRP A 19 2.86 17.12 -15.24
C TRP A 19 4.36 17.42 -15.12
N TYR A 20 5.17 16.52 -14.55
CA TYR A 20 6.61 16.65 -14.39
C TYR A 20 7.37 15.73 -15.37
N ASP A 21 8.68 15.98 -15.56
CA ASP A 21 9.53 15.24 -16.51
C ASP A 21 9.60 13.74 -16.23
N ARG A 22 9.42 13.31 -14.98
CA ARG A 22 9.48 11.89 -14.56
C ARG A 22 8.12 11.20 -14.59
N ARG A 23 7.43 11.26 -15.73
CA ARG A 23 6.09 10.68 -15.94
C ARG A 23 6.00 9.19 -15.63
N TYR A 24 7.09 8.44 -15.82
CA TYR A 24 7.14 7.01 -15.51
C TYR A 24 6.98 6.71 -14.01
N VAL A 25 7.55 7.54 -13.14
CA VAL A 25 7.40 7.42 -11.67
C VAL A 25 5.97 7.75 -11.25
N ALA A 26 5.37 8.76 -11.89
CA ALA A 26 3.99 9.16 -11.68
C ALA A 26 2.99 8.04 -12.03
N ILE A 27 3.13 7.42 -13.22
CA ILE A 27 2.30 6.28 -13.64
C ILE A 27 2.48 5.12 -12.67
N TYR A 28 3.72 4.82 -12.26
CA TYR A 28 4.01 3.75 -11.31
C TYR A 28 3.33 3.97 -9.96
N SER A 29 3.35 5.19 -9.42
CA SER A 29 2.64 5.53 -8.17
C SER A 29 1.12 5.37 -8.29
N ILE A 30 0.52 5.75 -9.42
CA ILE A 30 -0.91 5.53 -9.68
C ILE A 30 -1.22 4.04 -9.70
N VAL A 31 -0.44 3.24 -10.45
CA VAL A 31 -0.65 1.80 -10.58
C VAL A 31 -0.54 1.12 -9.22
N ILE A 32 0.48 1.44 -8.42
CA ILE A 32 0.60 0.91 -7.06
C ILE A 32 -0.61 1.29 -6.22
N GLY A 33 -0.98 2.56 -6.19
CA GLY A 33 -2.08 3.04 -5.36
C GLY A 33 -3.41 2.36 -5.71
N VAL A 34 -3.70 2.18 -7.00
CA VAL A 34 -4.91 1.49 -7.48
C VAL A 34 -4.86 -0.01 -7.20
N VAL A 35 -3.71 -0.67 -7.40
CA VAL A 35 -3.55 -2.11 -7.17
C VAL A 35 -3.59 -2.46 -5.67
N LEU A 36 -3.01 -1.61 -4.81
CA LEU A 36 -3.04 -1.80 -3.37
C LEU A 36 -4.39 -1.48 -2.72
N TYR A 37 -5.19 -0.61 -3.34
CA TYR A 37 -6.51 -0.23 -2.84
C TYR A 37 -7.45 -1.42 -2.52
N PRO A 38 -7.68 -2.38 -3.44
CA PRO A 38 -8.50 -3.57 -3.17
C PRO A 38 -7.90 -4.54 -2.15
N PHE A 39 -6.61 -4.43 -1.83
CA PHE A 39 -5.98 -5.24 -0.78
C PHE A 39 -6.21 -4.65 0.61
N PHE A 40 -6.29 -3.33 0.74
CA PHE A 40 -6.63 -2.67 1.99
C PHE A 40 -8.14 -2.50 2.22
N TRP A 41 -8.93 -2.46 1.14
CA TRP A 41 -10.39 -2.43 1.22
C TRP A 41 -10.95 -3.86 1.04
N PRO A 42 -11.66 -4.43 2.03
CA PRO A 42 -12.19 -5.79 1.92
C PRO A 42 -13.36 -5.84 0.93
N LEU A 43 -13.07 -5.86 -0.36
CA LEU A 43 -14.05 -6.09 -1.41
C LEU A 43 -14.55 -7.54 -1.30
N LYS A 44 -15.88 -7.70 -1.27
CA LYS A 44 -16.55 -9.01 -1.12
C LYS A 44 -16.13 -10.06 -2.16
N TYR A 45 -15.61 -9.62 -3.31
CA TYR A 45 -15.22 -10.49 -4.43
C TYR A 45 -13.77 -11.03 -4.35
N LEU A 46 -12.93 -10.54 -3.43
CA LEU A 46 -11.50 -10.91 -3.34
C LEU A 46 -11.19 -12.09 -2.40
N GLY A 47 -12.21 -12.85 -1.98
CA GLY A 47 -12.18 -13.89 -0.94
C GLY A 47 -10.83 -14.62 -0.70
N PRO A 48 -10.31 -15.41 -1.65
CA PRO A 48 -9.07 -16.16 -1.47
C PRO A 48 -7.80 -15.29 -1.53
N LEU A 49 -7.78 -14.21 -2.32
CA LEU A 49 -6.64 -13.29 -2.35
C LEU A 49 -6.52 -12.50 -1.04
N LEU A 50 -7.66 -12.14 -0.43
CA LEU A 50 -7.71 -11.47 0.87
C LEU A 50 -6.97 -12.26 1.96
N ALA A 51 -6.97 -13.59 1.91
CA ALA A 51 -6.25 -14.42 2.87
C ALA A 51 -4.73 -14.24 2.80
N ILE A 52 -4.18 -14.04 1.60
CA ILE A 52 -2.75 -13.83 1.37
C ILE A 52 -2.36 -12.40 1.76
N PHE A 53 -3.16 -11.42 1.35
CA PHE A 53 -2.87 -10.01 1.60
C PHE A 53 -3.17 -9.56 3.03
N GLN A 54 -3.92 -10.35 3.80
CA GLN A 54 -4.10 -10.13 5.23
C GLN A 54 -3.04 -10.81 6.10
N GLN A 55 -2.08 -11.51 5.52
CA GLN A 55 -0.84 -11.80 6.25
C GLN A 55 -0.03 -10.51 6.36
N PHE A 56 0.09 -10.00 7.58
CA PHE A 56 0.78 -8.73 7.84
C PHE A 56 2.26 -8.74 7.42
N TRP A 57 2.91 -9.91 7.39
CA TRP A 57 4.23 -10.08 6.79
C TRP A 57 4.26 -9.73 5.30
N VAL A 58 3.32 -10.27 4.54
CA VAL A 58 3.23 -10.04 3.10
C VAL A 58 2.88 -8.58 2.82
N ALA A 59 1.87 -8.04 3.51
CA ALA A 59 1.47 -6.64 3.38
C ALA A 59 2.60 -5.66 3.75
N GLY A 60 3.34 -5.95 4.82
CA GLY A 60 4.46 -5.13 5.29
C GLY A 60 5.62 -5.05 4.31
N ILE A 61 6.06 -6.21 3.79
CA ILE A 61 7.14 -6.28 2.79
C ILE A 61 6.73 -5.59 1.49
N LEU A 62 5.47 -5.78 1.05
CA LEU A 62 4.96 -5.15 -0.17
C LEU A 62 4.91 -3.63 -0.03
N CYS A 63 4.40 -3.11 1.09
CA CYS A 63 4.38 -1.67 1.35
C CYS A 63 5.78 -1.07 1.42
N PHE A 64 6.71 -1.75 2.09
CA PHE A 64 8.06 -1.25 2.25
C PHE A 64 8.82 -1.26 0.90
N GLY A 65 8.76 -2.37 0.16
CA GLY A 65 9.41 -2.49 -1.16
C GLY A 65 8.85 -1.51 -2.19
N LEU A 66 7.54 -1.31 -2.22
CA LEU A 66 6.90 -0.36 -3.14
C LEU A 66 7.17 1.10 -2.75
N SER A 67 7.43 1.39 -1.47
CA SER A 67 7.75 2.75 -1.01
C SER A 67 9.09 3.26 -1.57
N ILE A 68 10.09 2.38 -1.70
CA ILE A 68 11.46 2.73 -2.12
C ILE A 68 11.45 3.47 -3.47
N LEU A 69 10.68 2.97 -4.43
CA LEU A 69 10.61 3.53 -5.77
C LEU A 69 9.89 4.89 -5.83
N THR A 70 9.06 5.21 -4.84
CA THR A 70 8.28 6.46 -4.79
C THR A 70 9.04 7.62 -4.14
N PHE A 71 10.18 7.36 -3.47
CA PHE A 71 11.04 8.40 -2.89
C PHE A 71 11.82 9.23 -3.93
N PHE A 72 11.99 8.74 -5.16
CA PHE A 72 12.87 9.35 -6.16
C PHE A 72 12.26 10.52 -6.94
N SER A 73 11.02 10.93 -6.66
CA SER A 73 10.36 12.04 -7.35
C SER A 73 9.39 12.78 -6.42
N VAL A 74 9.53 14.10 -6.32
CA VAL A 74 8.49 14.97 -5.75
C VAL A 74 7.46 15.17 -6.86
N PRO A 75 6.14 14.95 -6.66
CA PRO A 75 5.36 14.90 -5.41
C PRO A 75 5.07 13.51 -4.82
N THR A 76 5.58 12.43 -5.41
CA THR A 76 5.29 11.04 -4.97
C THR A 76 5.98 10.66 -3.66
N THR A 77 6.99 11.43 -3.23
CA THR A 77 7.73 11.25 -1.98
C THR A 77 6.82 11.19 -0.75
N LEU A 78 5.78 12.04 -0.68
CA LEU A 78 4.82 12.05 0.43
C LEU A 78 4.03 10.74 0.52
N GLY A 79 3.61 10.19 -0.62
CA GLY A 79 2.97 8.88 -0.69
C GLY A 79 3.93 7.77 -0.26
N GLY A 80 5.20 7.85 -0.67
CA GLY A 80 6.25 6.91 -0.26
C GLY A 80 6.53 6.90 1.24
N ILE A 81 6.61 8.06 1.88
CA ILE A 81 6.79 8.17 3.34
C ILE A 81 5.65 7.47 4.06
N ILE A 82 4.41 7.72 3.66
CA ILE A 82 3.22 7.16 4.31
C ILE A 82 3.12 5.65 4.05
N LEU A 83 3.48 5.19 2.85
CA LEU A 83 3.56 3.77 2.52
C LEU A 83 4.65 3.06 3.34
N GLY A 84 5.79 3.72 3.55
CA GLY A 84 6.87 3.24 4.41
C GLY A 84 6.44 3.11 5.87
N ILE A 85 5.77 4.13 6.42
CA ILE A 85 5.18 4.09 7.77
C ILE A 85 4.16 2.95 7.87
N ALA A 86 3.27 2.81 6.89
CA ALA A 86 2.33 1.69 6.83
C ALA A 86 3.05 0.34 6.83
N GLY A 87 4.13 0.20 6.05
CA GLY A 87 4.97 -1.01 6.03
C GLY A 87 5.56 -1.35 7.39
N VAL A 88 6.12 -0.37 8.10
CA VAL A 88 6.66 -0.57 9.47
C VAL A 88 5.58 -1.03 10.44
N ILE A 89 4.39 -0.41 10.40
CA ILE A 89 3.26 -0.79 11.26
C ILE A 89 2.82 -2.22 10.95
N TYR A 90 2.72 -2.61 9.68
CA TYR A 90 2.35 -3.97 9.30
C TYR A 90 3.39 -5.01 9.70
N ILE A 91 4.68 -4.73 9.54
CA ILE A 91 5.75 -5.61 10.01
C ILE A 91 5.68 -5.77 11.53
N PHE A 92 5.47 -4.68 12.27
CA PHE A 92 5.35 -4.73 13.73
C PHE A 92 4.11 -5.51 14.20
N ALA A 93 2.96 -5.34 13.54
CA ALA A 93 1.75 -6.14 13.78
C ALA A 93 2.00 -7.63 13.48
N ALA A 94 2.78 -7.93 12.44
CA ALA A 94 3.18 -9.30 12.11
C ALA A 94 4.06 -9.94 13.20
N PHE A 95 4.99 -9.18 13.78
CA PHE A 95 5.81 -9.64 14.92
C PHE A 95 4.99 -9.87 16.19
N ARG A 96 3.88 -9.13 16.36
CA ARG A 96 2.92 -9.34 17.46
C ARG A 96 1.98 -10.53 17.27
N GLY A 97 2.03 -11.18 16.10
CA GLY A 97 1.16 -12.31 15.78
C GLY A 97 -0.31 -11.91 15.60
N GLU A 98 -0.60 -10.63 15.36
CA GLU A 98 -1.94 -10.17 15.04
C GLU A 98 -2.39 -10.87 13.75
N LYS A 99 -3.69 -11.19 13.65
CA LYS A 99 -4.27 -11.77 12.44
C LYS A 99 -5.16 -10.74 11.76
N GLY A 100 -5.20 -10.75 10.43
CA GLY A 100 -6.14 -9.90 9.69
C GLY A 100 -7.60 -10.33 9.88
N ALA A 101 -8.52 -9.40 9.65
CA ALA A 101 -9.97 -9.55 9.87
C ALA A 101 -10.67 -10.74 9.16
N TYR A 102 -10.03 -11.36 8.16
CA TYR A 102 -10.46 -12.57 7.46
C TYR A 102 -10.24 -13.81 8.33
N PHE A 103 -9.13 -13.85 9.08
CA PHE A 103 -8.83 -14.94 10.00
C PHE A 103 -9.64 -14.81 11.29
N GLU A 104 -9.91 -13.59 11.76
CA GLU A 104 -10.79 -13.35 12.93
C GLU A 104 -12.25 -13.76 12.70
N LYS A 105 -12.73 -13.78 11.45
CA LYS A 105 -14.10 -14.22 11.12
C LYS A 105 -14.28 -15.73 11.05
N LYS A 106 -13.19 -16.50 11.10
CA LYS A 106 -13.17 -17.96 10.96
C LYS A 106 -12.82 -18.71 12.25
N ASP A 107 -12.28 -18.01 13.24
CA ASP A 107 -12.10 -18.50 14.61
C ASP A 107 -13.39 -18.21 15.42
#